data_AF-A0A2V2DAY4-F1
#
_entry.id   AF-A0A2V2DAY4-F1
#
_cell.length_a   1.000
_cell.length_b   1.000
_cell.length_c   1.000
_cell.angle_alpha   90.00
_cell.angle_beta   90.00
_cell.angle_gamma   90.00
#
_symmetry.space_group_name_H-M   'P 1'
#
loop_
_entity.id
_entity.type
_entity.pdbx_description
1 polymer ?
#
loop_
_entity_poly.entity_id
_entity_poly.type
_entity_poly.pdbx_seq_one_letter_code
_entity_poly.pdbx_strand_id
1 'polypeptide(L)'
;MADLRIVMNSADGTLTQVLSGNTLKFSGGIDIHSGTLLVNYGENSRKSHGALTLDKTGGTAAFGNSSDVGGTFSFTEIKVVNGGTIKVQFSGSEFNSDLAYDAIALTEGGVSGSGTVVIDFGTAEDPFLANLVFEDVGQGMGAKIISWEEGNSSSATFIAEKNLIEDGGELYAFRAYSGTDGLYVGYVQVPEPGQWAAMFGIAALGFAVWRRREIPTAFLFLPDFFFAGNFFCPHAARVFLRFAVWQMSAGIVSGSPGLKK
;
A
#
# COMPACT_ATOMS: atom_id res chain seq x y z
N MET A 1 11.28 36.52 -4.95
CA MET A 1 12.14 35.53 -4.27
C MET A 1 12.67 34.62 -5.36
N ALA A 2 13.95 34.23 -5.32
CA ALA A 2 14.45 33.24 -6.28
C ALA A 2 14.05 31.85 -5.78
N ASP A 3 13.34 31.09 -6.62
CA ASP A 3 12.97 29.71 -6.30
C ASP A 3 14.09 28.78 -6.75
N LEU A 4 14.77 28.16 -5.78
CA LEU A 4 15.71 27.09 -6.05
C LEU A 4 14.93 25.78 -6.21
N ARG A 5 15.21 25.04 -7.29
CA ARG A 5 14.66 23.71 -7.56
C ARG A 5 15.78 22.68 -7.56
N ILE A 6 15.53 21.52 -6.98
CA ILE A 6 16.47 20.40 -6.99
C ILE A 6 16.00 19.38 -8.02
N VAL A 7 16.92 18.91 -8.87
CA VAL A 7 16.64 17.88 -9.87
C VAL A 7 17.66 16.76 -9.71
N MET A 8 17.17 15.55 -9.45
CA MET A 8 17.97 14.33 -9.42
C MET A 8 17.84 13.60 -10.75
N ASN A 9 18.94 13.53 -11.48
CA ASN A 9 19.03 12.81 -12.74
C ASN A 9 20.40 12.10 -12.87
N SER A 10 20.46 10.88 -12.37
CA SER A 10 21.63 10.01 -12.45
C SER A 10 21.65 9.22 -13.76
N ALA A 11 22.78 9.21 -14.46
CA ALA A 11 22.93 8.46 -15.70
C ALA A 11 22.90 6.93 -15.50
N ASP A 12 23.39 6.45 -14.35
CA ASP A 12 23.42 5.02 -13.99
C ASP A 12 22.38 4.65 -12.91
N GLY A 13 21.68 5.64 -12.35
CA GLY A 13 20.68 5.46 -11.31
C GLY A 13 21.22 5.21 -9.92
N THR A 14 22.53 5.24 -9.73
CA THR A 14 23.20 4.90 -8.47
C THR A 14 23.62 6.12 -7.65
N LEU A 15 23.63 7.31 -8.28
CA LEU A 15 24.02 8.55 -7.61
C LEU A 15 23.16 8.77 -6.37
N THR A 16 23.82 8.94 -5.22
CA THR A 16 23.17 9.39 -3.99
C THR A 16 23.69 10.77 -3.64
N GLN A 17 22.78 11.74 -3.52
CA GLN A 17 23.07 13.06 -2.97
C GLN A 17 22.52 13.13 -1.55
N VAL A 18 23.36 13.55 -0.62
CA VAL A 18 22.93 13.85 0.75
C VAL A 18 22.96 15.36 0.95
N LEU A 19 21.89 15.87 1.53
CA LEU A 19 21.67 17.25 1.87
C LEU A 19 21.47 17.31 3.39
N SER A 20 22.38 17.93 4.14
CA SER A 20 22.34 17.95 5.60
C SER A 20 22.68 19.31 6.22
N GLY A 21 22.26 19.51 7.47
CA GLY A 21 22.56 20.71 8.27
C GLY A 21 21.39 21.17 9.12
N ASN A 22 21.40 22.44 9.54
CA ASN A 22 20.38 22.98 10.44
C ASN A 22 19.19 23.62 9.71
N THR A 23 19.36 24.01 8.45
CA THR A 23 18.39 24.79 7.71
C THR A 23 18.50 24.46 6.24
N LEU A 24 17.35 24.20 5.61
CA LEU A 24 17.24 23.98 4.18
C LEU A 24 16.17 24.94 3.66
N LYS A 25 16.56 25.85 2.77
CA LYS A 25 15.66 26.88 2.26
C LYS A 25 15.64 26.87 0.76
N PHE A 26 14.60 26.25 0.22
CA PHE A 26 14.21 26.37 -1.17
C PHE A 26 12.69 26.21 -1.29
N SER A 27 12.13 26.68 -2.39
CA SER A 27 10.67 26.71 -2.64
C SER A 27 10.30 26.22 -4.03
N GLY A 28 11.28 25.94 -4.90
CA GLY A 28 11.05 25.54 -6.29
C GLY A 28 10.71 24.06 -6.47
N GLY A 29 10.65 23.26 -5.40
CA GLY A 29 10.35 21.84 -5.46
C GLY A 29 11.55 20.94 -5.70
N ILE A 30 11.27 19.64 -5.75
CA ILE A 30 12.21 18.57 -6.04
C ILE A 30 11.63 17.71 -7.16
N ASP A 31 12.43 17.41 -8.18
CA ASP A 31 12.12 16.33 -9.12
C ASP A 31 13.14 15.21 -9.00
N ILE A 32 12.65 13.98 -8.89
CA ILE A 32 13.48 12.79 -8.89
C ILE A 32 13.16 11.96 -10.13
N HIS A 33 14.08 12.00 -11.09
CA HIS A 33 14.05 11.19 -12.30
C HIS A 33 14.86 9.90 -12.17
N SER A 34 16.06 10.02 -11.60
CA SER A 34 16.96 8.92 -11.32
C SER A 34 18.01 9.31 -10.28
N GLY A 35 18.52 8.35 -9.49
CA GLY A 35 19.33 8.54 -8.30
C GLY A 35 18.52 8.60 -7.00
N THR A 36 19.20 8.92 -5.91
CA THR A 36 18.63 9.06 -4.57
C THR A 36 18.97 10.42 -3.99
N LEU A 37 17.96 11.15 -3.51
CA LEU A 37 18.16 12.35 -2.69
C LEU A 37 17.79 12.01 -1.25
N LEU A 38 18.77 12.16 -0.36
CA LEU A 38 18.57 12.03 1.07
C LEU A 38 18.71 13.40 1.74
N VAL A 39 17.80 13.68 2.66
CA VAL A 39 17.59 14.99 3.25
C VAL A 39 17.58 14.82 4.77
N ASN A 40 18.55 15.43 5.45
CA ASN A 40 18.75 15.29 6.90
C ASN A 40 18.91 16.69 7.52
N TYR A 41 17.79 17.35 7.79
CA TYR A 41 17.79 18.69 8.37
C TYR A 41 16.98 18.74 9.65
N GLY A 42 17.53 19.39 10.68
CA GLY A 42 16.86 19.58 11.96
C GLY A 42 15.86 20.75 12.01
N GLU A 43 15.49 21.32 10.86
CA GLU A 43 14.56 22.45 10.80
C GLU A 43 13.11 21.98 10.97
N ASN A 44 12.39 22.53 11.95
CA ASN A 44 11.00 22.20 12.26
C ASN A 44 10.01 23.30 11.83
N SER A 45 10.42 24.22 10.96
CA SER A 45 9.62 25.38 10.55
C SER A 45 8.37 25.01 9.72
N ARG A 46 8.27 23.73 9.29
CA ARG A 46 7.20 23.20 8.41
C ARG A 46 6.99 24.03 7.14
N LYS A 47 8.02 24.76 6.71
CA LYS A 47 7.97 25.51 5.47
C LYS A 47 7.96 24.54 4.31
N SER A 48 6.98 24.72 3.43
CA SER A 48 6.90 23.94 2.20
C SER A 48 8.09 24.22 1.30
N HIS A 49 8.63 23.16 0.72
CA HIS A 49 9.74 23.18 -0.21
C HIS A 49 9.29 23.20 -1.68
N GLY A 50 7.99 23.42 -1.94
CA GLY A 50 7.35 23.26 -3.24
C GLY A 50 6.84 21.82 -3.42
N ALA A 51 6.62 21.39 -4.66
CA ALA A 51 6.14 20.04 -4.96
C ALA A 51 7.29 19.02 -4.94
N LEU A 52 6.99 17.77 -4.55
CA LEU A 52 7.87 16.61 -4.77
C LEU A 52 7.36 15.82 -5.98
N THR A 53 8.13 15.78 -7.05
CA THR A 53 7.82 15.01 -8.26
C THR A 53 8.63 13.72 -8.29
N LEU A 54 7.95 12.58 -8.32
CA LEU A 54 8.51 11.26 -8.55
C LEU A 54 8.22 10.84 -9.99
N ASP A 55 9.26 10.86 -10.82
CA ASP A 55 9.19 10.57 -12.24
C ASP A 55 10.31 9.61 -12.65
N LYS A 56 10.27 8.40 -12.10
CA LYS A 56 11.28 7.36 -12.36
C LYS A 56 11.41 7.06 -13.86
N THR A 57 12.46 7.60 -14.48
CA THR A 57 12.77 7.41 -15.92
C THR A 57 13.88 6.40 -16.16
N GLY A 58 14.52 5.89 -15.10
CA GLY A 58 15.54 4.84 -15.13
C GLY A 58 16.20 4.64 -13.76
N GLY A 59 16.81 3.47 -13.52
CA GLY A 59 17.54 3.21 -12.27
C GLY A 59 16.68 3.29 -10.99
N THR A 60 17.26 3.77 -9.89
CA THR A 60 16.54 4.12 -8.65
C THR A 60 16.05 5.56 -8.73
N ALA A 61 14.89 5.88 -8.16
CA ALA A 61 14.41 7.26 -8.04
C ALA A 61 13.84 7.43 -6.63
N ALA A 62 14.70 7.77 -5.67
CA ALA A 62 14.36 7.71 -4.25
C ALA A 62 14.49 9.06 -3.55
N PHE A 63 13.52 9.37 -2.70
CA PHE A 63 13.55 10.50 -1.76
C PHE A 63 13.45 9.98 -0.33
N GLY A 64 14.20 10.55 0.61
CA GLY A 64 14.00 10.26 2.04
C GLY A 64 15.09 10.84 2.92
N ASN A 65 15.34 10.21 4.06
CA ASN A 65 16.32 10.61 5.08
C ASN A 65 17.43 9.54 5.20
N SER A 66 18.66 9.94 5.55
CA SER A 66 19.82 9.04 5.70
C SER A 66 20.42 8.97 7.12
N SER A 67 19.90 9.72 8.09
CA SER A 67 20.48 9.74 9.45
C SER A 67 19.47 9.42 10.54
N ASP A 68 18.91 10.44 11.19
CA ASP A 68 18.13 10.30 12.41
C ASP A 68 16.65 10.22 12.05
N VAL A 69 15.99 9.23 12.65
CA VAL A 69 14.56 9.00 12.48
C VAL A 69 13.74 10.09 13.14
N GLY A 70 12.63 10.48 12.50
CA GLY A 70 11.64 11.40 13.09
C GLY A 70 11.61 12.79 12.45
N GLY A 71 12.17 12.94 11.25
CA GLY A 71 12.05 14.18 10.48
C GLY A 71 10.67 14.31 9.82
N THR A 72 10.15 15.54 9.69
CA THR A 72 8.98 15.81 8.85
C THR A 72 9.36 16.78 7.73
N PHE A 73 9.24 16.34 6.47
CA PHE A 73 9.52 17.18 5.30
C PHE A 73 8.24 17.77 4.75
N SER A 74 8.17 19.10 4.67
CA SER A 74 6.98 19.79 4.15
C SER A 74 7.09 20.09 2.65
N PHE A 75 6.07 19.70 1.90
CA PHE A 75 5.89 19.96 0.47
C PHE A 75 4.48 20.52 0.23
N THR A 76 4.21 21.09 -0.95
CA THR A 76 2.85 21.49 -1.32
C THR A 76 2.00 20.28 -1.69
N GLU A 77 2.57 19.35 -2.44
CA GLU A 77 1.93 18.15 -2.97
C GLU A 77 2.99 17.12 -3.40
N ILE A 78 2.56 15.88 -3.67
CA ILE A 78 3.39 14.88 -4.34
C ILE A 78 2.78 14.56 -5.71
N LYS A 79 3.61 14.58 -6.76
CA LYS A 79 3.25 14.20 -8.13
C LYS A 79 3.96 12.91 -8.51
N VAL A 80 3.20 11.86 -8.77
CA VAL A 80 3.72 10.54 -9.14
C VAL A 80 3.47 10.29 -10.62
N VAL A 81 4.47 10.57 -11.45
CA VAL A 81 4.37 10.46 -12.91
C VAL A 81 4.61 9.01 -13.34
N ASN A 82 5.85 8.53 -13.27
CA ASN A 82 6.25 7.17 -13.62
C ASN A 82 6.55 6.29 -12.39
N GLY A 83 6.36 6.82 -11.19
CA GLY A 83 6.64 6.13 -9.92
C GLY A 83 7.94 6.59 -9.28
N GLY A 84 8.31 5.95 -8.19
CA GLY A 84 9.50 6.27 -7.40
C GLY A 84 9.51 5.53 -6.07
N THR A 85 10.48 5.87 -5.24
CA THR A 85 10.65 5.30 -3.90
C THR A 85 10.65 6.42 -2.88
N ILE A 86 9.88 6.24 -1.81
CA ILE A 86 9.98 7.08 -0.61
C ILE A 86 10.64 6.20 0.45
N LYS A 87 11.82 6.62 0.91
CA LYS A 87 12.53 5.98 2.01
C LYS A 87 12.00 6.57 3.30
N VAL A 88 11.46 5.71 4.15
CA VAL A 88 10.92 6.07 5.46
C VAL A 88 11.70 5.30 6.50
N GLN A 89 12.51 6.00 7.29
CA GLN A 89 13.14 5.35 8.43
C GLN A 89 12.15 5.25 9.59
N PHE A 90 12.29 4.19 10.35
CA PHE A 90 11.53 3.90 11.54
C PHE A 90 12.51 3.57 12.66
N SER A 91 12.19 4.00 13.88
CA SER A 91 12.93 3.68 15.09
C SER A 91 11.94 3.57 16.23
N GLY A 92 12.21 2.67 17.16
CA GLY A 92 11.41 2.52 18.36
C GLY A 92 11.98 1.40 19.21
N SER A 93 11.59 1.38 20.49
CA SER A 93 11.72 0.18 21.31
C SER A 93 10.52 -0.74 21.06
N GLU A 94 10.74 -2.04 21.22
CA GLU A 94 9.71 -3.09 21.15
C GLU A 94 8.40 -2.62 21.83
N PHE A 95 7.27 -2.74 21.11
CA PHE A 95 5.90 -2.38 21.52
C PHE A 95 5.48 -0.90 21.42
N ASN A 96 5.12 -0.50 20.20
CA ASN A 96 3.99 0.37 19.76
C ASN A 96 3.69 1.74 20.42
N SER A 97 4.42 2.23 21.42
CA SER A 97 4.20 3.59 21.97
C SER A 97 5.27 4.62 21.61
N ASP A 98 6.48 4.18 21.23
CA ASP A 98 7.62 5.05 20.93
C ASP A 98 8.12 4.94 19.48
N LEU A 99 7.24 4.52 18.56
CA LEU A 99 7.60 4.41 17.15
C LEU A 99 7.75 5.80 16.52
N ALA A 100 8.99 6.28 16.45
CA ALA A 100 9.37 7.43 15.65
C ALA A 100 9.59 6.99 14.20
N TYR A 101 9.19 7.85 13.26
CA TYR A 101 9.37 7.60 11.84
C TYR A 101 9.47 8.90 11.06
N ASP A 102 10.09 8.82 9.89
CA ASP A 102 10.10 9.95 8.96
C ASP A 102 8.71 10.16 8.38
N ALA A 103 8.32 11.42 8.24
CA ALA A 103 7.04 11.80 7.68
C ALA A 103 7.19 12.86 6.59
N ILE A 104 6.20 12.91 5.71
CA ILE A 104 5.99 14.00 4.77
C ILE A 104 4.70 14.72 5.15
N ALA A 105 4.73 16.05 5.14
CA ALA A 105 3.55 16.89 5.36
C ALA A 105 3.24 17.69 4.09
N LEU A 106 2.02 17.57 3.60
CA LEU A 106 1.55 18.28 2.42
C LEU A 106 0.68 19.45 2.84
N THR A 107 1.05 20.66 2.40
CA THR A 107 0.42 21.91 2.86
C THR A 107 -0.75 22.36 1.99
N GLU A 108 -0.94 21.79 0.79
CA GLU A 108 -1.97 22.23 -0.15
C GLU A 108 -2.72 21.05 -0.76
N GLY A 109 -2.00 20.18 -1.48
CA GLY A 109 -2.57 19.05 -2.20
C GLY A 109 -2.32 17.70 -1.53
N GLY A 110 -2.89 16.65 -2.12
CA GLY A 110 -2.59 15.25 -1.77
C GLY A 110 -1.50 14.64 -2.65
N VAL A 111 -1.63 13.34 -2.90
CA VAL A 111 -0.74 12.60 -3.81
C VAL A 111 -1.46 12.33 -5.13
N SER A 112 -0.99 12.97 -6.20
CA SER A 112 -1.59 12.88 -7.52
C SER A 112 -0.77 12.01 -8.48
N GLY A 113 -1.43 11.36 -9.44
CA GLY A 113 -0.78 10.62 -10.52
C GLY A 113 -1.07 9.11 -10.51
N SER A 114 -0.49 8.39 -11.47
CA SER A 114 -0.80 6.98 -11.74
C SER A 114 0.38 6.03 -11.53
N GLY A 115 1.56 6.54 -11.18
CA GLY A 115 2.71 5.69 -10.91
C GLY A 115 2.60 4.93 -9.59
N THR A 116 3.46 3.93 -9.43
CA THR A 116 3.62 3.18 -8.17
C THR A 116 4.72 3.82 -7.33
N VAL A 117 4.39 4.12 -6.07
CA VAL A 117 5.35 4.56 -5.06
C VAL A 117 5.71 3.37 -4.19
N VAL A 118 7.00 3.08 -4.11
CA VAL A 118 7.56 2.06 -3.22
C VAL A 118 7.93 2.71 -1.90
N ILE A 119 7.40 2.20 -0.80
CA ILE A 119 7.83 2.56 0.56
C ILE A 119 9.00 1.65 0.92
N ASP A 120 10.19 2.25 1.01
CA ASP A 120 11.43 1.58 1.41
C ASP A 120 11.67 1.86 2.90
N PHE A 121 11.64 0.82 3.71
CA PHE A 121 11.87 0.89 5.17
C PHE A 121 13.37 0.89 5.54
N GLY A 122 14.24 1.12 4.56
CA GLY A 122 15.69 1.11 4.70
C GLY A 122 16.22 -0.28 5.03
N THR A 123 17.02 -0.36 6.09
CA THR A 123 17.64 -1.60 6.54
C THR A 123 16.83 -2.32 7.63
N ALA A 124 15.55 -1.99 7.79
CA ALA A 124 14.68 -2.60 8.78
C ALA A 124 14.45 -4.10 8.51
N GLU A 125 14.71 -4.94 9.51
CA GLU A 125 14.49 -6.39 9.45
C GLU A 125 13.05 -6.77 9.85
N ASP A 126 12.64 -8.01 9.56
CA ASP A 126 11.27 -8.49 9.85
C ASP A 126 10.83 -8.29 11.31
N PRO A 127 11.65 -8.65 12.33
CA PRO A 127 11.23 -8.47 13.73
C PRO A 127 10.98 -7.01 14.09
N PHE A 128 11.70 -6.08 13.44
CA PHE A 128 11.48 -4.67 13.65
C PHE A 128 10.21 -4.19 12.93
N LEU A 129 9.97 -4.65 11.69
CA LEU A 129 8.77 -4.34 10.93
C LEU A 129 7.50 -4.93 11.54
N ALA A 130 7.61 -5.96 12.40
CA ALA A 130 6.51 -6.45 13.22
C ALA A 130 5.90 -5.35 14.12
N ASN A 131 6.66 -4.31 14.50
CA ASN A 131 6.11 -3.15 15.21
C ASN A 131 5.12 -2.32 14.36
N LEU A 132 5.08 -2.55 13.04
CA LEU A 132 4.11 -1.96 12.13
C LEU A 132 2.93 -2.89 11.85
N VAL A 133 2.76 -3.97 12.62
CA VAL A 133 1.56 -4.80 12.56
C VAL A 133 0.42 -4.08 13.28
N PHE A 134 -0.66 -3.83 12.53
CA PHE A 134 -1.87 -3.21 13.05
C PHE A 134 -3.07 -4.09 12.74
N GLU A 135 -4.08 -4.03 13.60
CA GLU A 135 -5.34 -4.76 13.39
C GLU A 135 -6.05 -4.27 12.12
N ASP A 136 -6.12 -2.95 11.91
CA ASP A 136 -6.75 -2.38 10.72
C ASP A 136 -6.10 -1.08 10.23
N VAL A 137 -5.13 -1.20 9.33
CA VAL A 137 -4.57 -0.04 8.62
C VAL A 137 -5.65 0.68 7.79
N GLY A 138 -6.66 -0.05 7.30
CA GLY A 138 -7.78 0.47 6.50
C GLY A 138 -8.73 1.41 7.24
N GLN A 139 -8.59 1.53 8.56
CA GLN A 139 -9.32 2.52 9.37
C GLN A 139 -8.41 3.66 9.87
N GLY A 140 -7.20 3.77 9.32
CA GLY A 140 -6.23 4.80 9.74
C GLY A 140 -5.51 4.48 11.04
N MET A 141 -5.45 3.22 11.46
CA MET A 141 -4.72 2.81 12.68
C MET A 141 -3.21 2.61 12.45
N GLY A 142 -2.72 2.73 11.21
CA GLY A 142 -1.32 2.51 10.87
C GLY A 142 -0.40 3.72 11.14
N ALA A 143 0.87 3.61 10.75
CA ALA A 143 1.81 4.72 10.79
C ALA A 143 1.49 5.74 9.68
N LYS A 144 1.30 7.01 10.05
CA LYS A 144 0.93 8.09 9.11
C LYS A 144 2.17 8.73 8.49
N ILE A 145 2.69 8.11 7.44
CA ILE A 145 3.96 8.53 6.81
C ILE A 145 3.81 9.74 5.88
N ILE A 146 2.60 10.02 5.39
CA ILE A 146 2.29 11.22 4.60
C ILE A 146 1.03 11.83 5.19
N SER A 147 1.05 13.11 5.54
CA SER A 147 -0.12 13.86 6.01
C SER A 147 -0.53 14.93 5.00
N TRP A 148 -1.83 15.21 4.91
CA TRP A 148 -2.40 16.26 4.08
C TRP A 148 -3.64 16.85 4.76
N GLU A 149 -4.03 18.05 4.33
CA GLU A 149 -5.27 18.70 4.81
C GLU A 149 -6.52 17.92 4.40
N GLU A 150 -7.53 17.92 5.27
CA GLU A 150 -8.79 17.20 5.05
C GLU A 150 -9.46 17.64 3.73
N GLY A 151 -9.89 16.65 2.95
CA GLY A 151 -10.48 16.87 1.61
C GLY A 151 -9.50 16.60 0.46
N ASN A 152 -8.20 16.46 0.76
CA ASN A 152 -7.23 15.89 -0.16
C ASN A 152 -7.27 14.36 -0.15
N SER A 153 -6.67 13.73 -1.16
CA SER A 153 -6.61 12.27 -1.29
C SER A 153 -5.37 11.83 -2.05
N SER A 154 -5.12 10.52 -2.05
CA SER A 154 -4.17 9.90 -2.97
C SER A 154 -4.86 9.20 -4.13
N SER A 155 -4.31 9.36 -5.33
CA SER A 155 -4.62 8.56 -6.51
C SER A 155 -3.50 7.59 -6.90
N ALA A 156 -2.31 7.75 -6.32
CA ALA A 156 -1.16 6.88 -6.57
C ALA A 156 -1.32 5.52 -5.87
N THR A 157 -0.65 4.51 -6.42
CA THR A 157 -0.56 3.18 -5.80
C THR A 157 0.65 3.12 -4.89
N PHE A 158 0.48 2.60 -3.67
CA PHE A 158 1.58 2.39 -2.73
C PHE A 158 1.81 0.90 -2.49
N ILE A 159 3.08 0.50 -2.55
CA ILE A 159 3.55 -0.83 -2.16
C ILE A 159 4.75 -0.67 -1.23
N ALA A 160 5.12 -1.71 -0.50
CA ALA A 160 6.39 -1.72 0.21
C ALA A 160 7.47 -2.40 -0.63
N GLU A 161 8.73 -2.05 -0.38
CA GLU A 161 9.86 -2.86 -0.85
C GLU A 161 9.76 -4.27 -0.27
N LYS A 162 9.39 -4.36 1.01
CA LYS A 162 9.09 -5.61 1.69
C LYS A 162 7.58 -5.79 1.85
N ASN A 163 6.95 -6.46 0.88
CA ASN A 163 5.49 -6.62 0.89
C ASN A 163 4.97 -7.68 1.86
N LEU A 164 5.84 -8.60 2.30
CA LEU A 164 5.50 -9.69 3.21
C LEU A 164 6.58 -9.77 4.28
N ILE A 165 6.16 -9.93 5.53
CA ILE A 165 7.03 -10.18 6.67
C ILE A 165 6.53 -11.42 7.41
N GLU A 166 7.45 -12.15 8.01
CA GLU A 166 7.14 -13.29 8.90
C GLU A 166 7.58 -12.92 10.31
N ASP A 167 6.67 -13.07 11.27
CA ASP A 167 6.97 -12.87 12.68
C ASP A 167 6.19 -13.88 13.52
N GLY A 168 6.88 -14.54 14.46
CA GLY A 168 6.27 -15.56 15.31
C GLY A 168 5.66 -16.77 14.58
N GLY A 169 6.03 -17.03 13.32
CA GLY A 169 5.47 -18.08 12.47
C GLY A 169 4.18 -17.68 11.72
N GLU A 170 3.75 -16.42 11.88
CA GLU A 170 2.60 -15.84 11.19
C GLU A 170 3.09 -14.96 10.02
N LEU A 171 2.31 -14.93 8.94
CA LEU A 171 2.62 -14.12 7.76
C LEU A 171 1.79 -12.83 7.78
N TYR A 172 2.45 -11.69 7.57
CA TYR A 172 1.80 -10.40 7.48
C TYR A 172 2.06 -9.73 6.13
N ALA A 173 1.05 -9.07 5.58
CA ALA A 173 1.12 -8.39 4.30
C ALA A 173 1.04 -6.87 4.49
N PHE A 174 1.87 -6.16 3.73
CA PHE A 174 1.86 -4.71 3.69
C PHE A 174 0.49 -4.20 3.23
N ARG A 175 0.03 -3.15 3.91
CA ARG A 175 -1.19 -2.44 3.58
C ARG A 175 -0.96 -0.94 3.66
N ALA A 176 -1.49 -0.25 2.67
CA ALA A 176 -1.57 1.20 2.64
C ALA A 176 -3.04 1.61 2.61
N TYR A 177 -3.37 2.67 3.34
CA TYR A 177 -4.70 3.24 3.39
C TYR A 177 -4.62 4.76 3.20
N SER A 178 -5.29 5.25 2.17
CA SER A 178 -5.48 6.68 1.95
C SER A 178 -6.69 7.14 2.77
N GLY A 179 -6.43 7.71 3.95
CA GLY A 179 -7.44 8.35 4.77
C GLY A 179 -7.80 9.74 4.27
N THR A 180 -8.64 10.44 5.04
CA THR A 180 -9.03 11.82 4.75
C THR A 180 -7.93 12.83 5.03
N ASP A 181 -6.98 12.48 5.92
CA ASP A 181 -5.94 13.37 6.45
C ASP A 181 -4.50 12.85 6.23
N GLY A 182 -4.35 11.70 5.56
CA GLY A 182 -3.04 11.14 5.32
C GLY A 182 -3.02 9.72 4.75
N LEU A 183 -1.82 9.28 4.42
CA LEU A 183 -1.48 7.91 4.05
C LEU A 183 -1.01 7.17 5.28
N TYR A 184 -1.76 6.15 5.66
CA TYR A 184 -1.43 5.23 6.73
C TYR A 184 -0.85 3.96 6.14
N VAL A 185 0.23 3.47 6.73
CA VAL A 185 0.89 2.24 6.30
C VAL A 185 1.12 1.30 7.47
N GLY A 186 1.20 0.02 7.16
CA GLY A 186 1.54 -1.01 8.13
C GLY A 186 1.37 -2.40 7.53
N TYR A 187 1.30 -3.40 8.41
CA TYR A 187 1.12 -4.79 8.04
C TYR A 187 -0.14 -5.34 8.72
N VAL A 188 -0.86 -6.20 8.02
CA VAL A 188 -2.03 -6.90 8.52
C VAL A 188 -1.82 -8.41 8.40
N GLN A 189 -2.33 -9.17 9.36
CA GLN A 189 -2.17 -10.62 9.36
C GLN A 189 -2.86 -11.22 8.13
N VAL A 190 -2.14 -12.10 7.43
CA VAL A 190 -2.71 -12.89 6.34
C VAL A 190 -3.28 -14.16 6.95
N PRO A 191 -4.59 -14.42 6.86
CA PRO A 191 -5.15 -15.64 7.41
C PRO A 191 -4.50 -16.86 6.76
N GLU A 192 -4.12 -17.83 7.59
CA GLU A 192 -3.52 -19.06 7.11
C GLU A 192 -4.49 -19.83 6.17
N PRO A 193 -3.98 -20.66 5.25
CA PRO A 193 -4.82 -21.50 4.39
C PRO A 193 -5.85 -22.34 5.16
N GLY A 194 -5.51 -22.79 6.38
CA GLY A 194 -6.42 -23.52 7.26
C GLY A 194 -7.61 -22.69 7.75
N GLN A 195 -7.38 -21.40 8.05
CA GLN A 195 -8.43 -20.46 8.44
C GLN A 195 -9.37 -20.17 7.26
N TRP A 196 -8.83 -20.00 6.05
CA TRP A 196 -9.64 -19.91 4.83
C TRP A 196 -10.50 -21.15 4.61
N ALA A 197 -9.94 -22.35 4.76
CA ALA A 197 -10.67 -23.61 4.63
C ALA A 197 -11.80 -23.72 5.66
N ALA A 198 -11.58 -23.30 6.91
CA ALA A 198 -12.61 -23.26 7.95
C ALA A 198 -13.75 -22.28 7.62
N MET A 199 -13.43 -21.07 7.14
CA MET A 199 -14.42 -20.10 6.70
C MET A 199 -15.28 -20.64 5.55
N PHE A 200 -14.67 -21.25 4.54
CA PHE A 200 -15.40 -21.91 3.46
C PHE A 200 -16.22 -23.11 3.94
N GLY A 201 -15.72 -23.87 4.91
CA GLY A 201 -16.46 -24.96 5.55
C GLY A 201 -17.72 -24.49 6.27
N ILE A 202 -17.62 -23.41 7.06
CA ILE A 202 -18.78 -22.79 7.75
C ILE A 202 -19.76 -22.22 6.73
N ALA A 203 -19.29 -21.53 5.69
CA ALA A 203 -20.15 -21.01 4.62
C ALA A 203 -20.90 -22.14 3.89
N ALA A 204 -20.24 -23.26 3.62
CA ALA A 204 -20.86 -24.45 3.03
C ALA A 204 -21.92 -25.07 3.95
N LEU A 205 -21.66 -25.14 5.26
CA LEU A 205 -22.65 -25.60 6.25
C LEU A 205 -23.85 -24.65 6.33
N GLY A 206 -23.61 -23.34 6.35
CA GLY A 206 -24.65 -22.31 6.32
C GLY A 206 -25.53 -22.42 5.08
N PHE A 207 -24.92 -22.60 3.90
CA PHE A 207 -25.64 -22.83 2.65
C PHE A 207 -26.46 -24.12 2.68
N ALA A 208 -25.93 -25.21 3.23
CA ALA A 208 -26.64 -26.48 3.36
C ALA A 208 -27.87 -26.37 4.29
N VAL A 209 -27.77 -25.60 5.38
CA VAL A 209 -28.90 -25.32 6.29
C VAL A 209 -29.92 -24.40 5.65
N TRP A 210 -29.49 -23.37 4.91
CA TRP A 210 -30.37 -22.47 4.18
C TRP A 210 -31.18 -23.21 3.10
N ARG A 211 -30.53 -24.09 2.31
CA ARG A 211 -31.22 -24.94 1.32
C ARG A 211 -32.25 -25.88 1.96
N ARG A 212 -32.05 -26.34 3.19
CA ARG A 212 -33.03 -27.16 3.92
C ARG A 212 -34.28 -26.39 4.36
N ARG A 213 -34.24 -25.05 4.41
CA ARG A 213 -35.37 -24.21 4.82
C ARG A 213 -36.29 -23.81 3.65
N GLU A 214 -35.87 -24.00 2.41
CA GLU A 214 -36.68 -23.73 1.21
C GLU A 214 -37.51 -24.92 0.73
N ILE A 215 -37.53 -26.04 1.47
CA ILE A 215 -38.53 -27.10 1.24
C ILE A 215 -39.68 -26.85 2.22
N PRO A 216 -40.79 -26.20 1.81
CA PRO A 216 -41.97 -26.15 2.65
C PRO A 216 -42.41 -27.59 2.92
N THR A 217 -42.55 -27.90 4.20
CA THR A 217 -43.27 -29.04 4.74
C THR A 217 -44.72 -29.00 4.25
N ALA A 218 -44.95 -29.44 3.03
CA ALA A 218 -46.25 -29.72 2.44
C ALA A 218 -46.08 -30.68 1.25
N PHE A 219 -45.53 -31.86 1.49
CA PHE A 219 -45.92 -33.03 0.69
C PHE A 219 -45.94 -34.24 1.60
N LEU A 220 -47.17 -34.63 1.95
CA LEU A 220 -47.55 -35.79 2.72
C LEU A 220 -47.07 -37.08 2.05
N PHE A 221 -46.91 -38.11 2.89
CA PHE A 221 -47.28 -39.51 2.67
C PHE A 221 -47.11 -40.14 1.26
N LEU A 222 -46.49 -41.32 1.33
CA LEU A 222 -46.57 -42.50 0.47
C LEU A 222 -45.59 -42.63 -0.70
N PRO A 223 -45.16 -43.88 -0.97
CA PRO A 223 -44.04 -44.19 -1.83
C PRO A 223 -44.48 -44.35 -3.29
N ASP A 224 -43.46 -44.25 -4.13
CA ASP A 224 -43.36 -44.71 -5.50
C ASP A 224 -44.05 -43.93 -6.62
N PHE A 225 -43.21 -43.73 -7.64
CA PHE A 225 -43.49 -43.67 -9.07
C PHE A 225 -43.55 -42.33 -9.81
N PHE A 226 -42.66 -42.30 -10.81
CA PHE A 226 -42.65 -41.60 -12.10
C PHE A 226 -41.98 -40.22 -12.26
N PHE A 227 -40.87 -40.28 -13.00
CA PHE A 227 -40.24 -39.23 -13.81
C PHE A 227 -41.24 -38.40 -14.63
N ALA A 228 -41.03 -37.08 -14.69
CA ALA A 228 -40.75 -36.34 -15.93
C ALA A 228 -40.76 -34.81 -15.68
N GLY A 229 -39.86 -34.09 -16.35
CA GLY A 229 -40.16 -32.72 -16.80
C GLY A 229 -39.33 -31.58 -16.19
N ASN A 230 -38.24 -31.25 -16.89
CA ASN A 230 -37.62 -29.92 -17.04
C ASN A 230 -38.35 -28.72 -16.40
N PHE A 231 -37.63 -27.99 -15.53
CA PHE A 231 -37.67 -26.52 -15.54
C PHE A 231 -36.28 -25.95 -15.28
N PHE A 232 -35.61 -25.58 -16.38
CA PHE A 232 -34.53 -24.62 -16.40
C PHE A 232 -35.09 -23.24 -16.02
N CYS A 233 -34.52 -22.58 -15.01
CA CYS A 233 -34.69 -21.15 -14.80
C CYS A 233 -33.30 -20.47 -14.89
N PRO A 234 -33.00 -19.73 -15.98
CA PRO A 234 -31.71 -19.10 -16.19
C PRO A 234 -31.75 -17.64 -15.73
N HIS A 235 -31.46 -17.37 -14.45
CA HIS A 235 -31.17 -15.99 -14.02
C HIS A 235 -30.14 -15.84 -12.89
N ALA A 236 -29.85 -16.88 -12.11
CA ALA A 236 -28.85 -16.79 -11.02
C ALA A 236 -27.40 -17.06 -11.49
N ALA A 237 -27.20 -17.72 -12.62
CA ALA A 237 -25.86 -18.13 -13.08
C ALA A 237 -25.01 -17.00 -13.69
N ARG A 238 -25.59 -15.82 -13.97
CA ARG A 238 -24.86 -14.69 -14.59
C ARG A 238 -24.14 -13.78 -13.59
N VAL A 239 -24.47 -13.82 -12.31
CA VAL A 239 -23.82 -12.98 -11.29
C VAL A 239 -22.54 -13.64 -10.74
N PHE A 240 -22.56 -14.97 -10.58
CA PHE A 240 -21.40 -15.70 -10.05
C PHE A 240 -20.22 -15.81 -11.03
N LEU A 241 -20.48 -15.89 -12.34
CA LEU A 241 -19.40 -15.96 -13.32
C LEU A 241 -18.67 -14.61 -13.53
N ARG A 242 -19.29 -13.47 -13.19
CA ARG A 242 -18.62 -12.16 -13.29
C ARG A 242 -17.67 -11.88 -12.14
N PHE A 243 -17.93 -12.42 -10.94
CA PHE A 243 -17.01 -12.28 -9.80
C PHE A 243 -15.77 -13.19 -9.95
N ALA A 244 -15.93 -14.41 -10.46
CA ALA A 244 -14.80 -15.33 -10.67
C ALA A 244 -13.87 -14.88 -11.82
N VAL A 245 -14.41 -14.28 -12.88
CA VAL A 245 -13.61 -13.80 -14.03
C VAL A 245 -12.87 -12.49 -13.71
N TRP A 246 -13.39 -11.66 -12.79
CA TRP A 246 -12.69 -10.43 -12.39
C TRP A 246 -11.46 -10.72 -11.51
N GLN A 247 -11.55 -11.68 -10.57
CA GLN A 247 -10.38 -12.02 -9.76
C GLN A 247 -9.32 -12.85 -10.48
N MET A 248 -9.67 -13.65 -11.49
CA MET A 248 -8.66 -14.38 -12.28
C MET A 248 -7.94 -13.50 -13.33
N SER A 249 -8.46 -12.31 -13.65
CA SER A 249 -7.81 -11.39 -14.60
C SER A 249 -6.81 -10.43 -13.95
N ALA A 250 -6.76 -10.37 -12.61
CA ALA A 250 -5.77 -9.57 -11.87
C ALA A 250 -4.48 -10.35 -11.52
N GLY A 251 -4.39 -11.64 -11.88
CA GLY A 251 -3.28 -12.53 -11.51
C GLY A 251 -2.34 -12.96 -12.64
N ILE A 252 -2.54 -12.51 -13.89
CA ILE A 252 -1.71 -12.96 -15.02
C ILE A 252 -1.38 -11.78 -15.95
N VAL A 253 -0.21 -11.15 -15.75
CA VAL A 253 0.56 -10.53 -16.83
C VAL A 253 2.02 -10.99 -16.74
N SER A 254 2.31 -11.89 -17.69
CA SER A 254 3.56 -12.40 -18.25
C SER A 254 4.93 -12.05 -17.62
N GLY A 255 5.60 -13.10 -17.12
CA GLY A 255 7.04 -13.27 -17.32
C GLY A 255 7.34 -13.59 -18.79
N SER A 256 8.26 -12.84 -19.39
CA SER A 256 8.74 -12.99 -20.76
C SER A 256 9.72 -14.18 -20.90
N PRO A 257 9.61 -15.05 -21.93
CA PRO A 257 10.67 -15.99 -22.28
C PRO A 257 11.52 -15.43 -23.43
N GLY A 258 12.82 -15.26 -23.21
CA GLY A 258 13.71 -14.71 -24.23
C GLY A 258 15.20 -14.89 -23.99
N LEU A 259 15.65 -16.11 -23.67
CA LEU A 259 17.06 -16.52 -23.79
C LEU A 259 17.30 -17.05 -25.21
N LYS A 260 18.10 -16.34 -26.01
CA LYS A 260 18.87 -16.95 -27.10
C LYS A 260 20.28 -16.38 -27.12
N LYS A 261 21.25 -17.29 -27.00
CA LYS A 261 22.56 -17.18 -27.65
C LYS A 261 22.39 -17.15 -29.17
#